data_AF-A0A7Z9IRW2-F1
#
_entry.id   AF-A0A7Z9IRW2-F1
#
_cell.length_a   1.000
_cell.length_b   1.000
_cell.length_c   1.000
_cell.angle_alpha   90.00
_cell.angle_beta   90.00
_cell.angle_gamma   90.00
#
_symmetry.space_group_name_H-M   'P 1'
#
loop_
_entity.id
_entity.type
_entity.pdbx_description
1 polymer ?
#
loop_
_entity_poly.entity_id
_entity_poly.type
_entity_poly.pdbx_seq_one_letter_code
_entity_poly.pdbx_strand_id
1 'polypeptide(L)'
;MYRSITIVLLFLTTGLFAREWVEVQSSRPGEPTFNLETQAPGNFEVTFELPGYFLDEENSAYRILFPGGVPILEKGAPDLPRMARSIQIPDLAHMELTV
;
A
#
# COMPACT_ATOMS: atom_id res chain seq x y z
N MET A 1 0.13 19.99 43.04
CA MET A 1 1.03 19.39 42.03
C MET A 1 0.35 18.31 41.18
N TYR A 2 -0.39 17.37 41.78
CA TYR A 2 -1.08 16.29 41.06
C TYR A 2 -2.20 16.77 40.11
N ARG A 3 -2.93 17.82 40.50
CA ARG A 3 -4.07 18.38 39.73
C ARG A 3 -3.65 18.95 38.36
N SER A 4 -2.45 19.53 38.26
CA SER A 4 -1.90 20.05 37.01
C SER A 4 -1.39 18.93 36.10
N ILE A 5 -0.85 17.84 36.68
CA ILE A 5 -0.37 16.67 35.94
C ILE A 5 -1.52 15.93 35.25
N THR A 6 -2.68 15.82 35.90
CA THR A 6 -3.85 15.15 35.31
C THR A 6 -4.37 15.87 34.06
N ILE A 7 -4.29 17.21 34.04
CA ILE A 7 -4.76 18.04 32.90
C ILE A 7 -3.82 17.86 31.69
N VAL A 8 -2.50 17.78 31.92
CA VAL A 8 -1.52 17.54 30.84
C VAL A 8 -1.71 16.15 30.24
N LEU A 9 -1.96 15.13 31.07
CA LEU A 9 -2.18 13.77 30.59
C LEU A 9 -3.46 13.63 29.73
N LEU A 10 -4.53 14.36 30.08
CA LEU A 10 -5.77 14.40 29.30
C LEU A 10 -5.58 15.08 27.94
N PHE A 11 -4.64 16.03 27.84
CA PHE A 11 -4.38 16.75 26.59
C PHE A 11 -3.53 15.94 25.61
N LEU A 12 -2.78 14.93 26.07
CA LEU A 12 -1.98 14.07 25.19
C LEU A 12 -2.83 13.08 24.36
N THR A 13 -4.08 12.80 24.74
CA THR A 13 -4.90 11.76 24.08
C THR A 13 -5.70 12.27 22.89
N THR A 14 -5.80 13.59 22.69
CA THR A 14 -6.66 14.20 21.65
C THR A 14 -6.03 14.23 20.25
N GLY A 15 -4.79 13.75 20.09
CA GLY A 15 -4.05 13.78 18.82
C GLY A 15 -4.03 12.47 18.02
N LEU A 16 -4.75 11.43 18.43
CA LEU A 16 -4.68 10.11 17.79
C LEU A 16 -5.78 9.94 16.73
N PHE A 17 -5.67 10.66 15.62
CA PHE A 17 -6.42 10.31 14.40
C PHE A 17 -5.69 9.15 13.72
N ALA A 18 -6.13 7.92 14.00
CA ALA A 18 -5.61 6.74 13.32
C ALA A 18 -6.23 6.65 11.92
N ARG A 19 -5.40 6.47 10.90
CA ARG A 19 -5.87 6.13 9.55
C ARG A 19 -6.59 4.78 9.58
N GLU A 20 -7.69 4.68 8.85
CA GLU A 20 -8.45 3.45 8.74
C GLU A 20 -7.69 2.46 7.86
N TRP A 21 -7.44 1.25 8.39
CA TRP A 21 -6.90 0.13 7.61
C TRP A 21 -8.04 -0.74 7.12
N VAL A 22 -8.15 -0.88 5.80
CA VAL A 22 -9.07 -1.80 5.14
C VAL A 22 -8.32 -3.09 4.84
N GLU A 23 -8.70 -4.15 5.54
CA GLU A 23 -8.14 -5.50 5.39
C GLU A 23 -8.62 -6.15 4.08
N VAL A 24 -7.69 -6.73 3.33
CA VAL A 24 -7.98 -7.58 2.16
C VAL A 24 -7.56 -9.02 2.44
N GLN A 25 -6.32 -9.22 2.92
CA GLN A 25 -5.78 -10.53 3.30
C GLN A 25 -5.17 -10.55 4.72
N SER A 26 -4.87 -9.38 5.29
CA SER A 26 -4.24 -9.26 6.61
C SER A 26 -4.81 -8.09 7.41
N SER A 27 -5.15 -8.38 8.66
CA SER A 27 -5.54 -7.39 9.68
C SER A 27 -4.41 -6.45 10.11
N ARG A 28 -3.16 -6.75 9.72
CA ARG A 28 -2.00 -5.89 10.00
C ARG A 28 -1.52 -5.20 8.73
N PRO A 29 -1.23 -3.88 8.79
CA PRO A 29 -0.59 -3.17 7.69
C PRO A 29 0.73 -3.82 7.28
N GLY A 30 0.89 -4.00 5.98
CA GLY A 30 2.08 -4.61 5.38
C GLY A 30 2.28 -4.15 3.95
N GLU A 31 3.52 -4.27 3.46
CA GLU A 31 3.82 -4.08 2.04
C GLU A 31 3.25 -5.25 1.23
N PRO A 32 2.80 -5.01 -0.02
CA PRO A 32 2.42 -6.10 -0.90
C PRO A 32 3.59 -7.02 -1.22
N THR A 33 3.31 -8.32 -1.30
CA THR A 33 4.31 -9.35 -1.65
C THR A 33 4.29 -9.62 -3.14
N PHE A 34 5.49 -9.92 -3.68
CA PHE A 34 5.71 -10.32 -5.07
C PHE A 34 6.43 -11.65 -5.04
N ASN A 35 5.75 -12.70 -5.47
CA ASN A 35 6.35 -14.01 -5.64
C ASN A 35 6.53 -14.27 -7.13
N LEU A 36 7.73 -14.71 -7.50
CA LEU A 36 8.09 -15.08 -8.86
C LEU A 36 8.32 -16.58 -8.87
N GLU A 37 7.47 -17.31 -9.59
CA GLU A 37 7.58 -18.75 -9.73
C GLU A 37 7.88 -19.13 -11.18
N THR A 38 8.95 -19.88 -11.40
CA THR A 38 9.28 -20.39 -12.74
C THR A 38 8.43 -21.61 -13.02
N GLN A 39 7.49 -21.50 -13.94
CA GLN A 39 6.61 -22.61 -14.33
C GLN A 39 7.26 -23.52 -15.38
N ALA A 40 8.00 -22.94 -16.33
CA ALA A 40 8.68 -23.65 -17.41
C ALA A 40 9.87 -22.82 -17.94
N PRO A 41 10.81 -23.41 -18.70
CA PRO A 41 11.85 -22.63 -19.36
C PRO A 41 11.24 -21.52 -20.24
N GLY A 42 11.56 -20.27 -19.93
CA GLY A 42 11.05 -19.09 -20.65
C GLY A 42 9.73 -18.51 -20.13
N ASN A 43 9.05 -19.18 -19.18
CA ASN A 43 7.80 -18.71 -18.59
C ASN A 43 7.92 -18.58 -17.07
N PHE A 44 7.46 -17.46 -16.54
CA PHE A 44 7.34 -17.24 -15.11
C PHE A 44 5.96 -16.69 -14.78
N GLU A 45 5.49 -17.02 -13.60
CA GLU A 45 4.26 -16.50 -13.03
C GLU A 45 4.62 -15.48 -11.94
N VAL A 46 3.90 -14.36 -11.94
CA VAL A 46 4.05 -13.32 -10.93
C VAL A 46 2.78 -13.28 -10.11
N THR A 47 2.90 -13.64 -8.84
CA THR A 47 1.81 -13.51 -7.87
C THR A 47 1.97 -12.24 -7.08
N PHE A 48 0.94 -11.40 -7.12
CA PHE A 48 0.82 -10.17 -6.35
C PHE A 48 -0.21 -10.35 -5.24
N GLU A 49 0.20 -10.13 -3.99
CA GLU A 49 -0.71 -10.20 -2.86
C GLU A 49 -0.73 -8.87 -2.11
N LEU A 50 -1.93 -8.28 -2.01
CA LEU A 50 -2.16 -7.04 -1.28
C LEU A 50 -2.74 -7.38 0.10
N PRO A 51 -2.01 -7.12 1.21
CA PRO A 51 -2.54 -7.37 2.56
C PRO A 51 -3.75 -6.49 2.89
N GLY A 52 -3.75 -5.26 2.39
CA GLY A 52 -4.81 -4.27 2.57
C GLY A 52 -4.33 -2.87 2.18
N TYR A 53 -5.12 -1.85 2.52
CA TYR A 53 -4.78 -0.45 2.25
C TYR A 53 -5.33 0.48 3.34
N PHE A 54 -4.72 1.65 3.48
CA PHE A 54 -5.25 2.75 4.26
C PHE A 54 -6.22 3.58 3.43
N LEU A 55 -7.34 3.93 4.05
CA LEU A 55 -8.30 4.90 3.53
C LEU A 55 -8.11 6.21 4.31
N ASP A 56 -7.75 7.28 3.58
CA ASP A 56 -7.62 8.63 4.12
C ASP A 56 -8.70 9.52 3.49
N GLU A 57 -9.49 10.23 4.30
CA GLU A 57 -10.51 11.14 3.82
C GLU A 57 -9.92 12.56 3.75
N GLU A 58 -9.80 13.10 2.54
CA GLU A 58 -9.24 14.42 2.28
C GLU A 58 -10.20 15.23 1.41
N ASN A 59 -10.68 16.37 1.92
CA ASN A 59 -11.58 17.29 1.19
C ASN A 59 -12.85 16.62 0.62
N SER A 60 -13.50 15.75 1.39
CA SER A 60 -14.68 14.96 0.96
C SER A 60 -14.40 13.99 -0.19
N ALA A 61 -13.14 13.64 -0.41
CA ALA A 61 -12.70 12.58 -1.30
C ALA A 61 -11.89 11.53 -0.53
N TYR A 62 -11.79 10.35 -1.11
CA TYR A 62 -10.99 9.26 -0.53
C TYR A 62 -9.65 9.14 -1.25
N ARG A 63 -8.61 8.96 -0.45
CA ARG A 63 -7.27 8.63 -0.92
C ARG A 63 -6.90 7.24 -0.42
N ILE A 64 -6.43 6.41 -1.34
CA ILE A 64 -5.96 5.06 -1.05
C ILE A 64 -4.44 5.08 -0.93
N LEU A 65 -3.92 4.49 0.14
CA LEU A 65 -2.48 4.40 0.40
C LEU A 65 -2.16 2.97 0.85
N PHE A 66 -1.06 2.39 0.40
CA PHE A 66 -0.55 1.15 0.98
C PHE A 66 0.97 1.25 1.14
N PRO A 67 1.58 0.53 2.10
CA PRO A 67 3.03 0.55 2.29
C PRO A 67 3.77 0.18 1.00
N GLY A 68 4.73 1.00 0.56
CA GLY A 68 5.49 0.81 -0.68
C GLY A 68 4.79 1.27 -1.96
N GLY A 69 3.54 1.75 -1.88
CA GLY A 69 2.82 2.38 -2.99
C GLY A 69 3.22 3.83 -3.21
N VAL A 70 3.27 4.26 -4.46
CA VAL A 70 3.57 5.63 -4.89
C VAL A 70 2.38 6.17 -5.68
N PRO A 71 1.88 7.38 -5.38
CA PRO A 71 0.70 7.93 -6.04
C PRO A 71 0.92 8.16 -7.55
N ILE A 72 -0.09 7.84 -8.37
CA ILE A 72 -0.16 8.27 -9.77
C ILE A 72 -0.98 9.56 -9.80
N LEU A 73 -0.28 10.70 -9.69
CA LEU A 73 -0.92 12.02 -9.69
C LEU A 73 -1.15 12.52 -11.12
N GLU A 74 -2.16 11.96 -11.77
CA GLU A 74 -2.69 12.53 -13.02
C GLU A 74 -3.75 13.59 -12.70
N LYS A 75 -3.55 14.82 -13.21
CA LYS A 75 -4.43 15.95 -12.89
C LYS A 75 -5.87 15.65 -13.33
N GLY A 76 -6.78 15.62 -12.37
CA GLY A 76 -8.21 15.39 -12.60
C GLY A 76 -8.61 13.91 -12.60
N ALA A 77 -7.67 12.98 -12.43
CA ALA A 77 -7.95 11.56 -12.22
C ALA A 77 -7.92 11.21 -10.72
N PRO A 78 -8.57 10.12 -10.29
CA PRO A 78 -8.41 9.59 -8.94
C PRO A 78 -6.96 9.21 -8.64
N ASP A 79 -6.45 9.54 -7.45
CA ASP A 79 -5.13 9.11 -7.00
C ASP A 79 -5.15 7.61 -6.67
N LEU A 80 -4.55 6.80 -7.54
CA LEU A 80 -4.36 5.37 -7.30
C LEU A 80 -2.87 5.07 -7.08
N PRO A 81 -2.51 4.44 -5.95
CA PRO A 81 -1.13 4.08 -5.68
C PRO A 81 -0.66 2.96 -6.61
N ARG A 82 0.52 3.15 -7.21
CA ARG A 82 1.23 2.16 -8.02
C ARG A 82 2.48 1.69 -7.31
N MET A 83 2.86 0.45 -7.57
CA MET A 83 4.19 -0.06 -7.27
C MET A 83 4.83 -0.68 -8.49
N ALA A 84 6.15 -0.82 -8.45
CA ALA A 84 6.93 -1.43 -9.51
C ALA A 84 8.00 -2.34 -8.92
N ARG A 85 8.31 -3.40 -9.66
CA ARG A 85 9.42 -4.32 -9.41
C ARG A 85 10.15 -4.56 -10.72
N SER A 86 11.47 -4.66 -10.65
CA SER A 86 12.32 -4.96 -11.80
C SER A 86 12.51 -6.46 -11.91
N ILE A 87 12.35 -7.00 -13.12
CA ILE A 87 12.64 -8.39 -13.46
C ILE A 87 13.73 -8.44 -14.52
N GLN A 88 14.61 -9.43 -14.43
CA GLN A 88 15.65 -9.66 -15.43
C GLN A 88 15.07 -10.53 -16.55
N ILE A 89 15.16 -10.02 -17.77
CA ILE A 89 14.71 -10.71 -18.98
C ILE A 89 15.97 -11.06 -19.77
N PRO A 90 16.15 -12.34 -20.18
CA PRO A 90 17.28 -12.73 -21.00
C PRO A 90 17.34 -11.93 -22.32
N ASP A 91 18.57 -11.68 -22.78
CA ASP A 91 18.78 -11.03 -24.08
C ASP A 91 18.11 -11.84 -25.20
N LEU A 92 17.48 -11.13 -26.14
CA LEU A 92 16.72 -11.68 -27.29
C LEU A 92 15.42 -12.42 -26.94
N ALA A 93 14.97 -12.41 -25.67
CA ALA A 93 13.64 -12.90 -25.33
C ALA A 93 12.56 -11.85 -25.66
N HIS A 94 11.45 -12.27 -26.26
CA HIS A 94 10.25 -11.44 -26.42
C HIS A 94 9.33 -11.67 -25.24
N MET A 95 8.98 -10.60 -24.53
CA MET A 95 8.08 -10.69 -23.38
C MET A 95 6.63 -10.43 -23.80
N GLU A 96 5.75 -11.30 -23.35
CA GLU A 96 4.30 -11.11 -23.40
C GLU A 96 3.73 -11.22 -21.98
N LEU A 97 2.77 -10.35 -21.63
CA LEU A 97 2.10 -10.35 -20.34
C LEU A 97 0.65 -10.80 -20.52
N THR A 98 0.23 -11.78 -19.73
CA THR A 98 -1.18 -12.20 -19.58
C THR A 98 -1.57 -12.08 -18.11
N VAL A 99 -2.79 -11.60 -17.84
CA VAL A 99 -3.35 -11.37 -16.50
C VAL A 99 -4.57 -12.25 -16.28
#